data_AF-A0A8T5QZI0-F1
#
_entry.id   AF-A0A8T5QZI0-F1
#
_cell.length_a   1.000
_cell.length_b   1.000
_cell.length_c   1.000
_cell.angle_alpha   90.00
_cell.angle_beta   90.00
_cell.angle_gamma   90.00
#
_symmetry.space_group_name_H-M   'P 1'
#
loop_
_entity.id
_entity.type
_entity.pdbx_description
1 polymer ?
#
loop_
_entity_poly.entity_id
_entity_poly.type
_entity_poly.pdbx_seq_one_letter_code
_entity_poly.pdbx_strand_id
1 'polypeptide(L)'
;MNTRTLVKSELKGDGKSEYILGVDVARSEDTSNNQTSVAVIKIKRAKGGRITQLPLVNIINISNALNFNAQAVEVKRIKKLYNAKVVIVDTNGLGAGLLDKLLEDTTDPLTGESLGCWGTVNTDQVPEMDEYEEVVYDLKPQSANSEVIISFIDMVESGKLQLLEKRQFNDIDMMDKDAHLQRLPFINTDFLIEEIANLKLKQLPSGKYTVERLIKKYNKDRYSALAYALWYIKVFEDVAYQENEDDIFDYLFM
;
A
#
# COMPACT_ATOMS: atom_id res chain seq x y z
N MET A 1 2.24 -11.39 -18.85
CA MET A 1 1.42 -11.92 -17.75
C MET A 1 0.18 -11.05 -17.62
N ASN A 2 -1.02 -11.63 -17.62
CA ASN A 2 -2.27 -10.86 -17.61
C ASN A 2 -2.75 -10.64 -16.17
N THR A 3 -2.08 -9.74 -15.43
CA THR A 3 -2.50 -9.36 -14.06
C THR A 3 -3.75 -8.48 -14.05
N ARG A 4 -4.14 -7.89 -15.19
CA ARG A 4 -5.30 -6.99 -15.32
C ARG A 4 -6.63 -7.76 -15.39
N THR A 5 -7.02 -8.39 -14.29
CA THR A 5 -8.21 -9.24 -14.19
C THR A 5 -9.33 -8.66 -13.32
N LEU A 6 -9.09 -7.54 -12.64
CA LEU A 6 -10.05 -6.95 -11.71
C LEU A 6 -10.99 -5.98 -12.44
N VAL A 7 -12.28 -6.31 -12.47
CA VAL A 7 -13.32 -5.54 -13.18
C VAL A 7 -13.96 -4.43 -12.32
N LYS A 8 -13.69 -4.36 -11.02
CA LYS A 8 -14.29 -3.37 -10.14
C LYS A 8 -13.25 -2.83 -9.18
N SER A 9 -13.18 -1.51 -9.09
CA SER A 9 -12.48 -0.82 -8.02
C SER A 9 -13.34 -0.81 -6.75
N GLU A 10 -12.70 -0.53 -5.62
CA GLU A 10 -13.39 -0.28 -4.35
C GLU A 10 -12.96 1.10 -3.87
N LEU A 11 -13.93 1.97 -3.56
CA LEU A 11 -13.66 3.30 -3.02
C LEU A 11 -13.64 3.33 -1.49
N LYS A 12 -14.08 2.23 -0.85
CA LYS A 12 -14.08 2.00 0.59
C LYS A 12 -14.11 0.51 0.88
N GLY A 13 -13.83 0.14 2.11
CA GLY A 13 -13.90 -1.25 2.58
C GLY A 13 -15.33 -1.79 2.53
N ASP A 14 -15.47 -3.08 2.28
CA ASP A 14 -16.76 -3.78 2.26
C ASP A 14 -17.25 -4.21 3.67
N GLY A 15 -16.47 -3.93 4.71
CA GLY A 15 -16.76 -4.26 6.11
C GLY A 15 -16.59 -5.75 6.45
N LYS A 16 -16.07 -6.57 5.52
CA LYS A 16 -15.91 -8.03 5.70
C LYS A 16 -14.53 -8.54 5.32
N SER A 17 -13.86 -7.87 4.41
CA SER A 17 -12.58 -8.27 3.87
C SER A 17 -11.42 -7.61 4.61
N GLU A 18 -10.27 -8.26 4.57
CA GLU A 18 -9.01 -7.70 5.07
C GLU A 18 -8.41 -6.77 4.02
N TYR A 19 -8.01 -5.57 4.46
CA TYR A 19 -7.32 -4.59 3.63
C TYR A 19 -5.97 -4.23 4.25
N ILE A 20 -4.97 -4.04 3.41
CA ILE A 20 -3.63 -3.56 3.80
C ILE A 20 -3.27 -2.36 2.93
N LEU A 21 -2.63 -1.37 3.54
CA LEU A 21 -2.16 -0.17 2.86
C LEU A 21 -0.63 -0.19 2.74
N GLY A 22 -0.12 0.09 1.54
CA GLY A 22 1.28 0.45 1.36
C GLY A 22 1.40 1.92 1.00
N VAL A 23 2.36 2.63 1.60
CA VAL A 23 2.54 4.08 1.44
C VAL A 23 3.97 4.37 1.01
N ASP A 24 4.13 4.98 -0.17
CA ASP A 24 5.39 5.62 -0.57
C ASP A 24 5.26 7.13 -0.44
N VAL A 25 6.14 7.75 0.34
CA VAL A 25 6.00 9.15 0.75
C VAL A 25 6.80 10.05 -0.18
N ALA A 26 6.13 11.06 -0.73
CA ALA A 26 6.75 12.11 -1.51
C ALA A 26 6.45 13.50 -0.94
N ARG A 27 7.44 14.37 -1.03
CA ARG A 27 7.33 15.80 -0.79
C ARG A 27 8.23 16.51 -1.79
N SER A 28 7.76 17.60 -2.37
CA SER A 28 8.55 18.41 -3.29
C SER A 28 8.22 19.88 -3.10
N GLU A 29 9.24 20.73 -3.03
CA GLU A 29 9.09 22.19 -3.16
C GLU A 29 9.08 22.62 -4.63
N ASP A 30 9.66 21.80 -5.52
CA ASP A 30 9.65 22.01 -6.96
C ASP A 30 8.42 21.36 -7.64
N THR A 31 8.10 21.81 -8.85
CA THR A 31 7.01 21.33 -9.73
C THR A 31 7.14 19.87 -10.20
N SER A 32 7.96 19.05 -9.53
CA SER A 32 8.04 17.62 -9.79
C SER A 32 6.70 16.94 -9.44
N ASN A 33 6.23 16.09 -10.34
CA ASN A 33 4.92 15.43 -10.23
C ASN A 33 4.92 14.24 -9.25
N ASN A 34 5.83 14.24 -8.26
CA ASN A 34 5.94 13.20 -7.24
C ASN A 34 4.71 13.29 -6.34
N GLN A 35 4.10 12.17 -5.97
CA GLN A 35 2.92 12.18 -5.10
C GLN A 35 3.05 11.07 -4.09
N THR A 36 2.64 11.35 -2.85
CA THR A 36 2.53 10.28 -1.86
C THR A 36 1.48 9.31 -2.37
N SER A 37 1.85 8.05 -2.54
CA SER A 37 1.01 7.04 -3.16
C SER A 37 0.58 6.01 -2.12
N VAL A 38 -0.72 5.75 -2.03
CA VAL A 38 -1.31 4.76 -1.12
C VAL A 38 -1.92 3.63 -1.95
N ALA A 39 -1.29 2.46 -1.93
CA ALA A 39 -1.80 1.25 -2.55
C ALA A 39 -2.74 0.52 -1.58
N VAL A 40 -3.98 0.23 -2.03
CA VAL A 40 -4.99 -0.47 -1.22
C VAL A 40 -5.14 -1.90 -1.72
N ILE A 41 -4.65 -2.86 -0.94
CA ILE A 41 -4.70 -4.28 -1.30
C ILE A 41 -5.75 -4.97 -0.46
N LYS A 42 -6.68 -5.66 -1.12
CA LYS A 42 -7.62 -6.58 -0.50
C LYS A 42 -6.98 -7.96 -0.41
N ILE A 43 -7.15 -8.68 0.69
CA ILE A 43 -6.67 -10.06 0.80
C ILE A 43 -7.83 -11.02 0.57
N LYS A 44 -7.65 -11.99 -0.32
CA LYS A 44 -8.59 -13.11 -0.50
C LYS A 44 -7.91 -14.43 -0.15
N ARG A 45 -8.54 -15.16 0.76
CA ARG A 45 -8.05 -16.44 1.28
C ARG A 45 -8.91 -17.60 0.82
N ALA A 46 -8.32 -18.77 0.66
CA ALA A 46 -9.06 -20.02 0.49
C ALA A 46 -9.69 -20.46 1.82
N LYS A 47 -10.54 -21.50 1.77
CA LYS A 47 -10.88 -22.27 2.96
C LYS A 47 -9.59 -22.94 3.45
N GLY A 48 -9.08 -22.53 4.61
CA GLY A 48 -7.71 -22.84 5.08
C GLY A 48 -6.78 -21.63 5.19
N GLY A 49 -7.26 -20.41 4.93
CA GLY A 49 -6.51 -19.19 5.26
C GLY A 49 -5.34 -18.83 4.33
N ARG A 50 -4.91 -19.76 3.47
CA ARG A 50 -3.93 -19.51 2.41
C ARG A 50 -4.38 -18.37 1.48
N ILE A 51 -3.47 -17.44 1.22
CA ILE A 51 -3.71 -16.33 0.29
C ILE A 51 -3.78 -16.86 -1.15
N THR A 52 -4.89 -16.58 -1.83
CA THR A 52 -5.12 -17.00 -3.23
C THR A 52 -5.08 -15.84 -4.20
N GLN A 53 -5.56 -14.66 -3.78
CA GLN A 53 -5.60 -13.47 -4.62
C GLN A 53 -5.33 -12.23 -3.78
N LEU A 54 -4.66 -11.26 -4.40
CA LEU A 54 -4.35 -9.94 -3.85
C LEU A 54 -4.84 -8.86 -4.83
N PRO A 55 -6.15 -8.56 -4.86
CA PRO A 55 -6.66 -7.45 -5.64
C PRO A 55 -6.11 -6.10 -5.15
N LEU A 56 -5.44 -5.37 -6.04
CA LEU A 56 -5.18 -3.94 -5.88
C LEU A 56 -6.45 -3.18 -6.25
N VAL A 57 -7.28 -2.90 -5.25
CA VAL A 57 -8.63 -2.37 -5.46
C VAL A 57 -8.64 -0.86 -5.68
N ASN A 58 -7.60 -0.17 -5.20
CA ASN A 58 -7.43 1.27 -5.37
C ASN A 58 -5.96 1.69 -5.23
N ILE A 59 -5.62 2.80 -5.87
CA ILE A 59 -4.39 3.56 -5.62
C ILE A 59 -4.83 5.00 -5.43
N ILE A 60 -4.50 5.60 -4.29
CA ILE A 60 -4.88 6.96 -3.93
C ILE A 60 -3.61 7.79 -3.85
N ASN A 61 -3.55 8.90 -4.60
CA ASN A 61 -2.41 9.81 -4.54
C ASN A 61 -2.77 11.01 -3.66
N ILE A 62 -1.89 11.33 -2.72
CA ILE A 62 -1.96 12.50 -1.85
C ILE A 62 -1.00 13.55 -2.41
N SER A 63 -1.45 14.79 -2.47
CA SER A 63 -0.66 15.90 -3.01
C SER A 63 0.64 16.09 -2.23
N ASN A 64 1.77 16.14 -2.94
CA ASN A 64 3.09 16.38 -2.37
C ASN A 64 3.30 17.81 -1.84
N ALA A 65 2.39 18.73 -2.17
CA ALA A 65 2.38 20.08 -1.61
C ALA A 65 1.88 20.10 -0.16
N LEU A 66 1.20 19.04 0.29
CA LEU A 66 0.75 18.90 1.66
C LEU A 66 1.96 18.66 2.59
N ASN A 67 1.94 19.33 3.74
CA ASN A 67 2.86 19.02 4.83
C ASN A 67 2.55 17.64 5.42
N PHE A 68 3.46 17.10 6.22
CA PHE A 68 3.30 15.76 6.78
C PHE A 68 2.08 15.61 7.69
N ASN A 69 1.64 16.67 8.40
CA ASN A 69 0.40 16.65 9.16
C ASN A 69 -0.82 16.41 8.26
N ALA A 70 -0.94 17.16 7.18
CA ALA A 70 -2.05 17.00 6.25
C ALA A 70 -1.98 15.66 5.51
N GLN A 71 -0.78 15.17 5.16
CA GLN A 71 -0.63 13.83 4.60
C GLN A 71 -1.03 12.74 5.61
N ALA A 72 -0.66 12.87 6.88
CA ALA A 72 -1.06 11.95 7.95
C ALA A 72 -2.58 11.89 8.10
N VAL A 73 -3.27 13.04 8.09
CA VAL A 73 -4.74 13.10 8.08
C VAL A 73 -5.31 12.28 6.93
N GLU A 74 -4.81 12.44 5.69
CA GLU A 74 -5.32 11.68 4.54
C GLU A 74 -5.03 10.18 4.67
N VAL A 75 -3.84 9.77 5.13
CA VAL A 75 -3.52 8.36 5.34
C VAL A 75 -4.43 7.75 6.42
N LYS A 76 -4.67 8.46 7.53
CA LYS A 76 -5.60 8.03 8.59
C LYS A 76 -7.04 7.90 8.08
N ARG A 77 -7.51 8.86 7.27
CA ARG A 77 -8.80 8.77 6.58
C ARG A 77 -8.89 7.55 5.69
N ILE A 78 -7.86 7.27 4.87
CA ILE A 78 -7.85 6.11 3.98
C ILE A 78 -7.86 4.81 4.79
N LYS A 79 -7.04 4.69 5.85
CA LYS A 79 -7.06 3.52 6.75
C LYS A 79 -8.45 3.29 7.30
N LYS A 80 -9.10 4.33 7.81
CA LYS A 80 -10.47 4.27 8.33
C LYS A 80 -11.49 3.89 7.24
N LEU A 81 -11.38 4.47 6.06
CA LEU A 81 -12.29 4.25 4.93
C LEU A 81 -12.29 2.79 4.46
N TYR A 82 -11.13 2.12 4.51
CA TYR A 82 -11.01 0.69 4.19
C TYR A 82 -11.06 -0.24 5.40
N ASN A 83 -11.10 0.32 6.62
CA ASN A 83 -10.85 -0.41 7.86
C ASN A 83 -9.59 -1.30 7.72
N ALA A 84 -8.51 -0.73 7.19
CA ALA A 84 -7.31 -1.49 6.87
C ALA A 84 -6.60 -1.94 8.15
N LYS A 85 -6.09 -3.18 8.13
CA LYS A 85 -5.45 -3.84 9.28
C LYS A 85 -4.12 -3.20 9.63
N VAL A 86 -3.29 -2.93 8.62
CA VAL A 86 -1.93 -2.40 8.76
C VAL A 86 -1.63 -1.40 7.65
N VAL A 87 -0.81 -0.39 7.98
CA VAL A 87 -0.28 0.63 7.08
C VAL A 87 1.24 0.52 7.04
N ILE A 88 1.78 0.09 5.90
CA ILE A 88 3.23 -0.04 5.69
C ILE A 88 3.75 1.29 5.15
N VAL A 89 4.68 1.91 5.88
CA VAL A 89 5.29 3.19 5.50
C VAL A 89 6.79 3.00 5.33
N ASP A 90 7.33 3.36 4.17
CA ASP A 90 8.78 3.48 3.99
C ASP A 90 9.28 4.73 4.70
N THR A 91 10.05 4.55 5.78
CA THR A 91 10.55 5.64 6.61
C THR A 91 11.95 6.08 6.25
N ASN A 92 12.56 5.54 5.19
CA ASN A 92 13.83 6.07 4.71
C ASN A 92 13.62 7.46 4.12
N GLY A 93 14.29 8.45 4.70
CA GLY A 93 14.23 9.83 4.22
C GLY A 93 12.91 10.50 4.62
N LEU A 94 12.06 10.84 3.64
CA LEU A 94 10.88 11.68 3.88
C LEU A 94 9.80 11.00 4.73
N GLY A 95 9.68 9.67 4.65
CA GLY A 95 8.63 8.96 5.37
C GLY A 95 8.81 8.93 6.89
N ALA A 96 10.01 9.19 7.41
CA ALA A 96 10.19 9.42 8.85
C ALA A 96 9.34 10.59 9.34
N GLY A 97 9.31 11.69 8.57
CA GLY A 97 8.48 12.85 8.90
C GLY A 97 6.98 12.58 8.80
N LEU A 98 6.54 11.64 7.95
CA LEU A 98 5.16 11.18 7.95
C LEU A 98 4.87 10.31 9.18
N LEU A 99 5.78 9.38 9.51
CA LEU A 99 5.63 8.50 10.67
C LEU A 99 5.45 9.30 11.96
N ASP A 100 6.30 10.31 12.20
CA ASP A 100 6.18 11.20 13.37
C ASP A 100 4.75 11.73 13.51
N LYS A 101 4.12 12.11 12.39
CA LYS A 101 2.75 12.66 12.36
C LYS A 101 1.65 11.61 12.45
N LEU A 102 1.94 10.35 12.12
CA LEU A 102 1.02 9.25 12.35
C LEU A 102 0.95 8.89 13.85
N LEU A 103 2.06 9.05 14.57
CA LEU A 103 2.18 8.80 16.01
C LEU A 103 1.55 9.90 16.88
N GLU A 104 1.15 11.03 16.30
CA GLU A 104 0.42 12.10 17.00
C GLU A 104 -1.09 11.78 17.06
N ASP A 105 -1.78 12.26 18.10
CA ASP A 105 -3.25 12.25 18.09
C ASP A 105 -3.75 13.22 17.03
N THR A 106 -4.76 12.80 16.26
CA THR A 106 -5.18 13.55 15.08
C THR A 106 -6.69 13.66 15.05
N THR A 107 -7.17 14.90 14.91
CA THR A 107 -8.56 15.19 14.58
C THR A 107 -8.66 15.60 13.12
N ASP A 108 -9.65 15.04 12.42
CA ASP A 108 -9.99 15.43 11.06
C ASP A 108 -10.41 16.91 11.02
N PRO A 109 -9.68 17.78 10.30
CA PRO A 109 -9.95 19.22 10.30
C PRO A 109 -11.24 19.59 9.54
N LEU A 110 -11.78 18.69 8.71
CA LEU A 110 -13.00 18.92 7.94
C LEU A 110 -14.25 18.42 8.69
N THR A 111 -14.16 17.26 9.35
CA THR A 111 -15.32 16.63 10.00
C THR A 111 -15.35 16.84 11.51
N GLY A 112 -14.22 17.21 12.13
CA GLY A 112 -14.05 17.28 13.58
C GLY A 112 -13.97 15.91 14.26
N GLU A 113 -13.93 14.83 13.49
CA GLU A 113 -13.89 13.47 14.01
C GLU A 113 -12.46 13.08 14.41
N SER A 114 -12.30 12.35 15.52
CA SER A 114 -10.98 11.79 15.84
C SER A 114 -10.58 10.71 14.82
N LEU A 115 -9.35 10.84 14.33
CA LEU A 115 -8.63 9.84 13.54
C LEU A 115 -7.65 9.04 14.40
N GLY A 116 -7.57 9.36 15.70
CA GLY A 116 -6.81 8.66 16.73
C GLY A 116 -5.30 8.88 16.68
N CYS A 117 -4.63 8.30 17.67
CA CYS A 117 -3.19 8.15 17.76
C CYS A 117 -2.79 6.73 17.34
N TRP A 118 -1.71 6.57 16.58
CA TRP A 118 -1.24 5.27 16.11
C TRP A 118 0.10 4.90 16.73
N GLY A 119 0.39 3.60 16.81
CA GLY A 119 1.68 3.04 17.17
C GLY A 119 2.28 2.20 16.05
N THR A 120 3.59 1.96 16.15
CA THR A 120 4.29 1.04 15.24
C THR A 120 4.20 -0.38 15.73
N VAL A 121 3.94 -1.34 14.84
CA VAL A 121 3.85 -2.77 15.18
C VAL A 121 5.21 -3.47 15.30
N ASN A 122 6.29 -2.84 14.83
CA ASN A 122 7.60 -3.46 14.68
C ASN A 122 8.76 -2.63 15.29
N THR A 123 8.46 -1.57 16.03
CA THR A 123 9.47 -0.75 16.71
C THR A 123 8.97 -0.25 18.06
N ASP A 124 9.89 0.19 18.92
CA ASP A 124 9.59 0.74 20.24
C ASP A 124 9.34 2.25 20.22
N GLN A 125 8.92 2.82 19.07
CA GLN A 125 8.59 4.24 18.97
C GLN A 125 7.35 4.54 19.82
N VAL A 126 7.47 5.54 20.68
CA VAL A 126 6.43 5.90 21.66
C VAL A 126 5.45 6.88 21.00
N PRO A 127 4.16 6.53 20.90
CA PRO A 127 3.12 7.44 20.41
C PRO A 127 2.86 8.61 21.38
N GLU A 128 2.18 9.65 20.90
CA GLU A 128 1.84 10.82 21.73
C GLU A 128 0.91 10.47 22.91
N MET A 129 -0.01 9.53 22.70
CA MET A 129 -1.01 9.11 23.66
C MET A 129 -0.72 7.70 24.19
N ASP A 130 -1.13 7.41 25.42
CA ASP A 130 -1.10 6.05 25.98
C ASP A 130 -2.15 5.13 25.34
N GLU A 131 -3.28 5.70 24.88
CA GLU A 131 -4.32 5.00 24.13
C GLU A 131 -4.09 5.20 22.63
N TYR A 132 -3.58 4.16 21.97
CA TYR A 132 -3.26 4.18 20.54
C TYR A 132 -3.56 2.85 19.87
N GLU A 133 -3.67 2.89 18.54
CA GLU A 133 -3.84 1.70 17.71
C GLU A 133 -2.50 1.30 17.08
N GLU A 134 -2.00 0.09 17.36
CA GLU A 134 -0.80 -0.46 16.72
C GLU A 134 -1.08 -0.89 15.28
N VAL A 135 -0.82 -0.01 14.31
CA VAL A 135 -1.19 -0.25 12.90
C VAL A 135 -0.09 0.07 11.90
N VAL A 136 0.96 0.81 12.30
CA VAL A 136 1.98 1.24 11.35
C VAL A 136 3.13 0.24 11.31
N TYR A 137 3.46 -0.29 10.14
CA TYR A 137 4.70 -1.01 9.96
C TYR A 137 5.77 -0.04 9.44
N ASP A 138 6.77 0.23 10.28
CA ASP A 138 7.95 1.03 9.93
C ASP A 138 8.88 0.19 9.03
N LEU A 139 8.76 0.38 7.71
CA LEU A 139 9.61 -0.28 6.74
C LEU A 139 10.90 0.53 6.55
N LYS A 140 12.04 -0.12 6.80
CA LYS A 140 13.38 0.41 6.48
C LYS A 140 14.00 -0.36 5.32
N PRO A 141 13.72 -0.01 4.05
CA PRO A 141 14.11 -0.79 2.88
C PRO A 141 15.60 -1.09 2.71
N GLN A 142 16.54 -0.42 3.39
CA GLN A 142 17.97 -0.71 3.19
C GLN A 142 18.36 -2.16 3.55
N SER A 143 17.64 -2.78 4.50
CA SER A 143 17.79 -4.21 4.79
C SER A 143 16.98 -5.10 3.85
N ALA A 144 15.79 -4.68 3.43
CA ALA A 144 14.79 -5.52 2.77
C ALA A 144 14.57 -5.25 1.26
N ASN A 145 15.24 -4.29 0.63
CA ASN A 145 14.92 -3.83 -0.73
C ASN A 145 14.90 -4.96 -1.78
N SER A 146 15.87 -5.88 -1.70
CA SER A 146 15.92 -7.03 -2.60
C SER A 146 14.73 -7.97 -2.38
N GLU A 147 14.33 -8.20 -1.13
CA GLU A 147 13.20 -9.05 -0.78
C GLU A 147 11.86 -8.43 -1.19
N VAL A 148 11.74 -7.11 -1.08
CA VAL A 148 10.58 -6.35 -1.57
C VAL A 148 10.39 -6.57 -3.07
N ILE A 149 11.48 -6.44 -3.85
CA ILE A 149 11.47 -6.64 -5.30
C ILE A 149 11.12 -8.10 -5.65
N ILE A 150 11.75 -9.07 -4.98
CA ILE A 150 11.48 -10.50 -5.20
C ILE A 150 10.02 -10.82 -4.87
N SER A 151 9.50 -10.30 -3.76
CA SER A 151 8.11 -10.52 -3.35
C SER A 151 7.13 -9.96 -4.36
N PHE A 152 7.39 -8.77 -4.91
CA PHE A 152 6.60 -8.21 -6.00
C PHE A 152 6.59 -9.13 -7.23
N ILE A 153 7.77 -9.57 -7.69
CA ILE A 153 7.91 -10.47 -8.84
C ILE A 153 7.11 -11.76 -8.59
N ASP A 154 7.30 -12.41 -7.44
CA ASP A 154 6.62 -13.66 -7.11
C ASP A 154 5.09 -13.51 -7.12
N MET A 155 4.55 -12.39 -6.63
CA MET A 155 3.10 -12.15 -6.63
C MET A 155 2.54 -11.90 -8.04
N VAL A 156 3.35 -11.34 -8.94
CA VAL A 156 3.02 -11.19 -10.36
C VAL A 156 3.07 -12.55 -11.07
N GLU A 157 4.16 -13.31 -10.91
CA GLU A 157 4.40 -14.57 -11.61
C GLU A 157 3.44 -15.67 -11.17
N SER A 158 3.13 -15.72 -9.87
CA SER A 158 2.14 -16.67 -9.31
C SER A 158 0.69 -16.36 -9.71
N GLY A 159 0.43 -15.18 -10.27
CA GLY A 159 -0.93 -14.73 -10.59
C GLY A 159 -1.77 -14.34 -9.37
N LYS A 160 -1.16 -14.25 -8.16
CA LYS A 160 -1.84 -13.77 -6.95
C LYS A 160 -2.24 -12.29 -7.09
N LEU A 161 -1.36 -11.44 -7.63
CA LEU A 161 -1.65 -10.02 -7.82
C LEU A 161 -2.69 -9.80 -8.93
N GLN A 162 -3.79 -9.13 -8.58
CA GLN A 162 -4.83 -8.72 -9.55
C GLN A 162 -4.89 -7.20 -9.64
N LEU A 163 -4.72 -6.67 -10.86
CA LEU A 163 -4.81 -5.26 -11.19
C LEU A 163 -6.13 -4.95 -11.90
N LEU A 164 -6.56 -3.70 -11.80
CA LEU A 164 -7.73 -3.21 -12.54
C LEU A 164 -7.52 -3.32 -14.06
N GLU A 165 -8.56 -3.76 -14.75
CA GLU A 165 -8.59 -3.81 -16.21
C GLU A 165 -8.39 -2.43 -16.85
N LYS A 166 -7.96 -2.39 -18.11
CA LYS A 166 -7.93 -1.12 -18.84
C LYS A 166 -9.36 -0.70 -19.16
N ARG A 167 -9.72 0.56 -18.90
CA ARG A 167 -11.02 1.11 -19.28
C ARG A 167 -10.87 2.33 -20.16
N GLN A 168 -11.73 2.44 -21.17
CA GLN A 168 -11.92 3.68 -21.90
C GLN A 168 -13.04 4.46 -21.22
N PHE A 169 -12.73 5.70 -20.87
CA PHE A 169 -13.67 6.60 -20.24
C PHE A 169 -14.10 7.62 -21.28
N ASN A 170 -15.41 7.68 -21.59
CA ASN A 170 -15.95 8.71 -22.47
C ASN A 170 -15.99 10.05 -21.72
N ASP A 171 -15.77 11.14 -22.46
CA ASP A 171 -15.63 12.51 -21.91
C ASP A 171 -16.90 13.03 -21.23
N ILE A 172 -18.08 12.52 -21.62
CA ILE A 172 -19.40 12.98 -21.14
C ILE A 172 -19.58 12.77 -19.62
N ASP A 173 -18.99 11.71 -19.07
CA ASP A 173 -19.12 11.35 -17.66
C ASP A 173 -18.19 12.15 -16.72
N MET A 174 -17.34 13.06 -17.24
CA MET A 174 -16.42 13.84 -16.40
C MET A 174 -17.11 14.88 -15.51
N MET A 175 -18.36 15.25 -15.84
CA MET A 175 -19.14 16.22 -15.05
C MET A 175 -19.81 15.60 -13.82
N ASP A 176 -19.93 14.26 -13.77
CA ASP A 176 -20.43 13.55 -12.59
C ASP A 176 -19.25 13.23 -11.65
N LYS A 177 -19.28 13.81 -10.45
CA LYS A 177 -18.23 13.63 -9.44
C LYS A 177 -18.11 12.18 -8.99
N ASP A 178 -19.22 11.47 -8.86
CA ASP A 178 -19.21 10.08 -8.39
C ASP A 178 -18.66 9.16 -9.49
N ALA A 179 -19.07 9.40 -10.73
CA ALA A 179 -18.48 8.74 -11.88
C ALA A 179 -16.98 9.02 -11.97
N HIS A 180 -16.54 10.26 -11.77
CA HIS A 180 -15.12 10.62 -11.78
C HIS A 180 -14.32 9.89 -10.71
N LEU A 181 -14.80 9.85 -9.46
CA LEU A 181 -14.13 9.14 -8.37
C LEU A 181 -13.98 7.64 -8.65
N GLN A 182 -14.96 7.01 -9.29
CA GLN A 182 -14.89 5.59 -9.66
C GLN A 182 -13.87 5.29 -10.77
N ARG A 183 -13.46 6.31 -11.55
CA ARG A 183 -12.48 6.19 -12.64
C ARG A 183 -11.03 6.28 -12.16
N LEU A 184 -10.78 7.08 -11.13
CA LEU A 184 -9.43 7.33 -10.60
C LEU A 184 -8.64 6.04 -10.30
N PRO A 185 -9.22 4.97 -9.69
CA PRO A 185 -8.51 3.72 -9.46
C PRO A 185 -7.97 3.08 -10.75
N PHE A 186 -8.75 3.10 -11.83
CA PHE A 186 -8.35 2.55 -13.13
C PHE A 186 -7.25 3.39 -13.77
N ILE A 187 -7.38 4.71 -13.74
CA ILE A 187 -6.37 5.66 -14.25
C ILE A 187 -5.04 5.49 -13.48
N ASN A 188 -5.09 5.42 -12.15
CA ASN A 188 -3.89 5.21 -11.35
C ASN A 188 -3.27 3.83 -11.58
N THR A 189 -4.08 2.82 -11.93
CA THR A 189 -3.56 1.51 -12.34
C THR A 189 -2.86 1.58 -13.71
N ASP A 190 -3.36 2.38 -14.66
CA ASP A 190 -2.65 2.64 -15.92
C ASP A 190 -1.29 3.31 -15.66
N PHE A 191 -1.25 4.34 -14.80
CA PHE A 191 0.01 4.97 -14.43
C PHE A 191 0.97 4.03 -13.69
N LEU A 192 0.47 3.16 -12.80
CA LEU A 192 1.29 2.12 -12.17
C LEU A 192 1.96 1.22 -13.22
N ILE A 193 1.23 0.82 -14.27
CA ILE A 193 1.79 -0.02 -15.32
C ILE A 193 2.87 0.73 -16.11
N GLU A 194 2.67 2.01 -16.40
CA GLU A 194 3.69 2.86 -17.03
C GLU A 194 4.94 3.00 -16.15
N GLU A 195 4.77 3.19 -14.85
CA GLU A 195 5.87 3.22 -13.88
C GLU A 195 6.66 1.91 -13.92
N ILE A 196 5.97 0.75 -13.80
CA ILE A 196 6.59 -0.57 -13.83
C ILE A 196 7.32 -0.81 -15.15
N ALA A 197 6.72 -0.45 -16.29
CA ALA A 197 7.32 -0.61 -17.62
C ALA A 197 8.60 0.23 -17.79
N ASN A 198 8.73 1.32 -17.02
CA ASN A 198 9.92 2.16 -17.00
C ASN A 198 11.01 1.65 -16.03
N LEU A 199 10.77 0.57 -15.29
CA LEU A 199 11.76 -0.02 -14.37
C LEU A 199 12.57 -1.12 -15.05
N LYS A 200 13.87 -1.15 -14.74
CA LYS A 200 14.79 -2.22 -15.12
C LYS A 200 15.35 -2.89 -13.86
N LEU A 201 15.16 -4.20 -13.75
CA LEU A 201 15.79 -5.01 -12.71
C LEU A 201 17.32 -5.03 -12.93
N LYS A 202 18.08 -4.79 -11.86
CA LYS A 202 19.53 -4.81 -11.87
C LYS A 202 20.03 -5.64 -10.70
N GLN A 203 20.92 -6.59 -10.98
CA GLN A 203 21.65 -7.31 -9.95
C GLN A 203 22.91 -6.52 -9.58
N LEU A 204 23.10 -6.30 -8.29
CA LEU A 204 24.28 -5.65 -7.74
C LEU A 204 25.43 -6.67 -7.60
N PRO A 205 26.69 -6.22 -7.52
CA PRO A 205 27.83 -7.11 -7.27
C PRO A 205 27.70 -7.96 -5.99
N SER A 206 26.92 -7.49 -5.01
CA SER A 206 26.61 -8.21 -3.78
C SER A 206 25.61 -9.37 -3.96
N GLY A 207 25.10 -9.59 -5.17
CA GLY A 207 24.03 -10.56 -5.46
C GLY A 207 22.61 -10.05 -5.18
N LYS A 208 22.46 -8.93 -4.46
CA LYS A 208 21.16 -8.28 -4.18
C LYS A 208 20.57 -7.65 -5.43
N TYR A 209 19.24 -7.53 -5.47
CA TYR A 209 18.53 -6.85 -6.55
C TYR A 209 18.19 -5.40 -6.21
N THR A 210 18.13 -4.57 -7.24
CA THR A 210 17.59 -3.22 -7.22
C THR A 210 16.83 -2.94 -8.52
N VAL A 211 16.03 -1.88 -8.54
CA VAL A 211 15.36 -1.40 -9.75
C VAL A 211 15.91 -0.03 -10.14
N GLU A 212 16.15 0.15 -11.43
CA GLU A 212 16.62 1.41 -12.01
C GLU A 212 15.56 1.97 -12.97
N ARG A 213 15.30 3.27 -12.89
CA ARG A 213 14.39 3.95 -13.82
C ARG A 213 15.09 4.21 -15.15
N LEU A 214 14.48 3.79 -16.26
CA LEU A 214 15.00 4.04 -17.60
C LEU A 214 14.87 5.50 -18.00
N ILE A 215 13.71 6.10 -17.72
CA ILE A 215 13.43 7.52 -17.93
C ILE A 215 13.20 8.17 -16.56
N LYS A 216 14.09 9.09 -16.18
CA LYS A 216 14.09 9.73 -14.85
C LYS A 216 12.84 10.56 -14.53
N LYS A 217 12.12 11.03 -15.56
CA LYS A 217 10.91 11.84 -15.41
C LYS A 217 9.72 11.05 -14.86
N TYR A 218 9.66 9.75 -15.11
CA TYR A 218 8.62 8.92 -14.50
C TYR A 218 9.02 8.58 -13.07
N ASN A 219 8.03 8.62 -12.19
CA ASN A 219 8.20 8.28 -10.79
C ASN A 219 8.06 6.77 -10.59
N LYS A 220 8.25 6.33 -9.35
CA LYS A 220 8.08 4.93 -8.96
C LYS A 220 7.16 4.80 -7.76
N ASP A 221 6.42 5.86 -7.44
CA ASP A 221 5.76 6.03 -6.15
C ASP A 221 4.64 4.99 -5.97
N ARG A 222 3.87 4.72 -7.03
CA ARG A 222 2.80 3.71 -7.01
C ARG A 222 3.38 2.30 -6.98
N TYR A 223 4.45 2.08 -7.75
CA TYR A 223 5.17 0.81 -7.71
C TYR A 223 5.72 0.51 -6.31
N SER A 224 6.42 1.46 -5.69
CA SER A 224 6.99 1.30 -4.35
C SER A 224 5.90 0.97 -3.34
N ALA A 225 4.82 1.78 -3.30
CA ALA A 225 3.70 1.59 -2.38
C ALA A 225 3.09 0.19 -2.50
N LEU A 226 2.86 -0.28 -3.73
CA LEU A 226 2.38 -1.63 -3.99
C LEU A 226 3.38 -2.70 -3.54
N ALA A 227 4.66 -2.55 -3.88
CA ALA A 227 5.69 -3.53 -3.55
C ALA A 227 5.88 -3.69 -2.04
N TYR A 228 5.80 -2.59 -1.27
CA TYR A 228 5.89 -2.62 0.20
C TYR A 228 4.76 -3.43 0.84
N ALA A 229 3.52 -3.19 0.41
CA ALA A 229 2.38 -3.95 0.91
C ALA A 229 2.43 -5.43 0.50
N LEU A 230 2.82 -5.75 -0.74
CA LEU A 230 2.97 -7.13 -1.18
C LEU A 230 4.07 -7.89 -0.43
N TRP A 231 5.19 -7.24 -0.13
CA TRP A 231 6.23 -7.80 0.71
C TRP A 231 5.73 -8.10 2.12
N TYR A 232 5.06 -7.14 2.76
CA TYR A 232 4.52 -7.35 4.11
C TYR A 232 3.54 -8.52 4.13
N ILE A 233 2.63 -8.58 3.14
CA ILE A 233 1.68 -9.69 3.00
C ILE A 233 2.42 -11.03 2.87
N LYS A 234 3.46 -11.09 2.04
CA LYS A 234 4.23 -12.32 1.84
C LYS A 234 4.93 -12.79 3.12
N VAL A 235 5.53 -11.86 3.86
CA VAL A 235 6.37 -12.18 5.02
C VAL A 235 5.51 -12.50 6.26
N PHE A 236 4.45 -11.73 6.50
CA PHE A 236 3.72 -11.79 7.77
C PHE A 236 2.33 -12.41 7.64
N GLU A 237 1.63 -12.20 6.52
CA GLU A 237 0.23 -12.65 6.38
C GLU A 237 0.08 -14.03 5.72
N ASP A 238 1.05 -14.47 4.92
CA ASP A 238 1.09 -15.81 4.31
C ASP A 238 1.68 -16.85 5.30
N VAL A 239 2.55 -16.42 6.23
CA VAL A 239 3.22 -17.29 7.23
C VAL A 239 2.36 -17.52 8.48
N ALA A 240 1.75 -16.47 9.03
CA ALA A 240 0.94 -16.58 10.26
C ALA A 240 -0.22 -17.58 10.17
N TYR A 241 -0.68 -17.92 8.96
CA TYR A 241 -1.69 -18.96 8.77
C TYR A 241 -1.10 -20.39 8.74
N GLN A 242 0.15 -20.56 8.31
CA GLN A 242 0.80 -21.87 8.28
C GLN A 242 1.11 -22.35 9.70
N GLU A 243 1.64 -21.47 10.55
CA GLU A 243 1.92 -21.79 11.97
C GLU A 243 0.64 -22.16 12.74
N ASN A 244 -0.47 -21.44 12.49
CA ASN A 244 -1.76 -21.75 13.12
C ASN A 244 -2.37 -23.10 12.64
N GLU A 245 -2.10 -23.55 11.41
CA GLU A 245 -2.54 -24.87 10.95
C GLU A 245 -1.75 -25.98 11.65
N ASP A 246 -0.42 -25.85 11.72
CA ASP A 246 0.45 -26.83 12.37
C ASP A 246 0.08 -27.03 13.86
N ASP A 247 -0.18 -25.93 14.59
CA ASP A 247 -0.63 -25.99 15.99
C ASP A 247 -2.00 -26.72 16.16
N ILE A 248 -2.95 -26.51 15.23
CA ILE A 248 -4.26 -27.18 15.26
C ILE A 248 -4.11 -28.67 14.94
N PHE A 249 -3.25 -29.03 13.98
CA PHE A 249 -2.98 -30.42 13.64
C PHE A 249 -2.32 -31.15 14.81
N ASP A 250 -1.32 -30.55 15.46
CA ASP A 250 -0.67 -31.14 16.63
C ASP A 250 -1.66 -31.35 17.80
N TYR A 251 -2.61 -30.43 17.99
CA TYR A 251 -3.66 -30.58 19.02
C TYR A 251 -4.69 -31.66 18.69
N LEU A 252 -4.99 -31.91 17.41
CA LEU A 252 -5.97 -32.92 16.99
C LEU A 252 -5.41 -34.35 17.04
N PHE A 253 -4.08 -34.50 17.03
CA PHE A 253 -3.39 -35.79 17.01
C PHE A 253 -2.67 -36.13 18.33
N MET A 254 -2.90 -35.34 19.39
CA MET A 254 -2.66 -35.71 20.80
C MET A 254 -3.89 -36.37 21.43
#